data_AF-A0A1I1DZC7-F1
#
_entry.id   AF-A0A1I1DZC7-F1
#
_cell.length_a   1.000
_cell.length_b   1.000
_cell.length_c   1.000
_cell.angle_alpha   90.00
_cell.angle_beta   90.00
_cell.angle_gamma   90.00
#
_symmetry.space_group_name_H-M   'P 1'
#
loop_
_entity.id
_entity.type
_entity.pdbx_description
1 polymer ?
#
loop_
_entity_poly.entity_id
_entity_poly.type
_entity_poly.pdbx_seq_one_letter_code
_entity_poly.pdbx_strand_id
1 'polypeptide(L)'
;MKNAISPHQFHIPVMGIAYTIDTPVKVAHFGINSSISIIEDHLIEKMREYYYKLNNETFQPITKKEPNFRAKRITDYLNLISEEVKKKVEEVKTAAFSSTSEITKYFEMLPEVSELKQKYLKFLQLNDSSEKENLESELREEVKPGAIEVNIMTKIDNDQLDENKEPVENGSDALQALKGYAESDLENSTLVFSAGMNPRLFNYLSSFKTFSPDENGNFQKAIAIKVSDYRSALIQGKYLAKRGIWVSEFRIESGLNCGGHAFATDGYLLGPIMEEFKQKKDELQSELASLYRSAVAEEAEISALPEIKITVQGGIGTFEEDTLLKDYFQADATGWGSPFLLCPEATNVDKETLEKLQKSKEKDIILSHSSPLGVRFNYLKGASGEEFRRKNLLRNKPGSSCPEKLLESNTEFTEKPICTASHKYQKLKLKQIQHSDLSNEEKAKEAEKLFQKECLCTGLCNSAAKNYNFSFVKKMYFVTVCPGPNLAYFDDEYSLQELTDHIYGRKSVLDGYRPHMFIKELQLYIDYLKELLDTTDFSNKREAKKFTRFSQNLEEGITYYKNLFCGRVIKEEQFLTDLLVCESQILEITHQAEVA
;
A
#
# COMPACT_ATOMS: atom_id res chain seq x y z
N MET A 1 -17.11 11.62 -17.24
CA MET A 1 -16.81 12.04 -15.84
C MET A 1 -15.31 12.19 -15.76
N LYS A 2 -14.75 13.35 -15.35
CA LYS A 2 -13.30 13.48 -15.12
C LYS A 2 -12.93 12.61 -13.90
N ASN A 3 -12.68 11.32 -14.15
CA ASN A 3 -12.40 10.20 -13.25
C ASN A 3 -13.01 10.35 -11.84
N ALA A 4 -14.24 9.83 -11.69
CA ALA A 4 -15.11 9.92 -10.53
C ALA A 4 -14.33 10.11 -9.21
N ILE A 5 -14.49 11.30 -8.63
CA ILE A 5 -14.07 11.58 -7.27
C ILE A 5 -14.93 10.67 -6.40
N SER A 6 -14.30 9.75 -5.67
CA SER A 6 -14.96 8.95 -4.65
C SER A 6 -15.80 9.87 -3.76
N PRO A 7 -16.96 9.42 -3.24
CA PRO A 7 -17.69 10.17 -2.22
C PRO A 7 -16.82 10.50 -0.98
N HIS A 8 -15.71 9.78 -0.80
CA HIS A 8 -14.73 9.99 0.25
C HIS A 8 -13.45 10.68 -0.26
N GLN A 9 -12.81 11.42 0.64
CA GLN A 9 -11.49 12.05 0.41
C GLN A 9 -10.32 11.21 0.94
N PHE A 10 -10.59 9.96 1.32
CA PHE A 10 -9.59 8.98 1.71
C PHE A 10 -9.82 7.65 0.99
N HIS A 11 -8.80 6.79 1.00
CA HIS A 11 -8.90 5.41 0.50
C HIS A 11 -8.18 4.44 1.44
N ILE A 12 -8.55 3.15 1.35
CA ILE A 12 -7.87 2.05 2.06
C ILE A 12 -6.85 1.42 1.10
N PRO A 13 -5.55 1.69 1.25
CA PRO A 13 -4.53 1.15 0.36
C PRO A 13 -4.33 -0.35 0.59
N VAL A 14 -3.64 -0.99 -0.36
CA VAL A 14 -3.22 -2.39 -0.20
C VAL A 14 -2.41 -2.59 1.09
N MET A 15 -2.76 -3.62 1.86
CA MET A 15 -2.04 -4.01 3.07
C MET A 15 -1.64 -5.48 2.97
N GLY A 16 -0.34 -5.74 2.76
CA GLY A 16 0.15 -7.09 2.53
C GLY A 16 -0.47 -7.74 1.29
N ILE A 17 -0.78 -9.04 1.38
CA ILE A 17 -1.37 -9.81 0.27
C ILE A 17 -2.85 -10.09 0.55
N ALA A 18 -3.17 -10.68 1.71
CA ALA A 18 -4.53 -11.12 2.00
C ALA A 18 -5.40 -10.16 2.80
N TYR A 19 -4.81 -9.18 3.51
CA TYR A 19 -5.58 -8.36 4.45
C TYR A 19 -6.65 -7.53 3.75
N THR A 20 -6.41 -7.13 2.50
CA THR A 20 -7.38 -6.39 1.67
C THR A 20 -7.90 -7.16 0.47
N ILE A 21 -7.74 -8.50 0.42
CA ILE A 21 -8.08 -9.32 -0.76
C ILE A 21 -9.55 -9.15 -1.22
N ASP A 22 -10.45 -8.83 -0.29
CA ASP A 22 -11.87 -8.62 -0.52
C ASP A 22 -12.43 -7.36 0.17
N THR A 23 -11.56 -6.44 0.62
CA THR A 23 -11.99 -5.17 1.21
C THR A 23 -13.00 -4.42 0.33
N PRO A 24 -12.87 -4.38 -1.02
CA PRO A 24 -13.89 -3.72 -1.83
C PRO A 24 -15.30 -4.30 -1.66
N VAL A 25 -15.47 -5.63 -1.51
CA VAL A 25 -16.79 -6.22 -1.20
C VAL A 25 -17.32 -5.73 0.15
N LYS A 26 -16.42 -5.40 1.09
CA LYS A 26 -16.79 -4.97 2.44
C LYS A 26 -17.08 -3.48 2.56
N VAL A 27 -16.49 -2.62 1.72
CA VAL A 27 -16.58 -1.16 1.92
C VAL A 27 -16.99 -0.36 0.69
N ALA A 28 -16.91 -0.92 -0.52
CA ALA A 28 -17.19 -0.15 -1.74
C ALA A 28 -18.66 0.31 -1.80
N HIS A 29 -19.60 -0.46 -1.28
CA HIS A 29 -21.02 -0.05 -1.21
C HIS A 29 -21.25 1.16 -0.29
N PHE A 30 -20.25 1.57 0.50
CA PHE A 30 -20.23 2.82 1.25
C PHE A 30 -19.51 3.97 0.53
N GLY A 31 -19.09 3.80 -0.72
CA GLY A 31 -18.35 4.82 -1.47
C GLY A 31 -16.83 4.83 -1.23
N ILE A 32 -16.30 3.94 -0.39
CA ILE A 32 -14.88 3.95 0.01
C ILE A 32 -14.02 3.19 -1.01
N ASN A 33 -13.03 3.88 -1.59
CA ASN A 33 -12.05 3.25 -2.48
C ASN A 33 -11.13 2.32 -1.69
N SER A 34 -10.83 1.14 -2.24
CA SER A 34 -9.90 0.21 -1.60
C SER A 34 -9.14 -0.66 -2.59
N SER A 35 -7.91 -1.06 -2.23
CA SER A 35 -7.02 -1.80 -3.13
C SER A 35 -6.84 -3.28 -2.78
N ILE A 36 -6.85 -4.13 -3.81
CA ILE A 36 -6.57 -5.57 -3.75
C ILE A 36 -5.18 -5.85 -4.33
N SER A 37 -4.35 -6.69 -3.67
CA SER A 37 -3.14 -7.24 -4.30
C SER A 37 -3.49 -8.45 -5.18
N ILE A 38 -3.04 -8.46 -6.43
CA ILE A 38 -3.33 -9.57 -7.37
C ILE A 38 -2.12 -10.44 -7.72
N ILE A 39 -1.02 -10.33 -6.96
CA ILE A 39 0.24 -11.02 -7.29
C ILE A 39 0.27 -12.50 -6.85
N GLU A 40 -0.54 -12.89 -5.86
CA GLU A 40 -0.59 -14.26 -5.33
C GLU A 40 -1.84 -15.00 -5.86
N ASP A 41 -1.67 -15.66 -7.01
CA ASP A 41 -2.76 -16.32 -7.73
C ASP A 41 -3.36 -17.52 -6.97
N HIS A 42 -2.58 -18.18 -6.10
CA HIS A 42 -3.09 -19.30 -5.32
C HIS A 42 -4.08 -18.82 -4.26
N LEU A 43 -3.83 -17.66 -3.64
CA LEU A 43 -4.78 -17.05 -2.71
C LEU A 43 -6.05 -16.63 -3.45
N ILE A 44 -5.90 -16.02 -4.62
CA ILE A 44 -7.02 -15.60 -5.48
C ILE A 44 -7.91 -16.80 -5.81
N GLU A 45 -7.33 -17.94 -6.22
CA GLU A 45 -8.10 -19.16 -6.48
C GLU A 45 -8.87 -19.66 -5.26
N LYS A 46 -8.28 -19.54 -4.07
CA LYS A 46 -8.96 -19.90 -2.81
C LYS A 46 -10.11 -18.95 -2.48
N MET A 47 -9.94 -17.66 -2.75
CA MET A 47 -11.00 -16.67 -2.59
C MET A 47 -12.12 -16.84 -3.61
N ARG A 48 -11.81 -17.19 -4.87
CA ARG A 48 -12.80 -17.61 -5.87
C ARG A 48 -13.63 -18.77 -5.34
N GLU A 49 -12.98 -19.84 -4.88
CA GLU A 49 -13.64 -21.01 -4.31
C GLU A 49 -14.59 -20.64 -3.16
N TYR A 50 -14.18 -19.70 -2.30
CA TYR A 50 -15.00 -19.19 -1.20
C TYR A 50 -16.25 -18.44 -1.71
N TYR A 51 -16.08 -17.45 -2.59
CA TYR A 51 -17.17 -16.61 -3.07
C TYR A 51 -18.18 -17.37 -3.94
N TYR A 52 -17.72 -18.26 -4.83
CA TYR A 52 -18.63 -19.10 -5.59
C TYR A 52 -19.50 -19.98 -4.67
N LYS A 53 -18.91 -20.55 -3.61
CA LYS A 53 -19.69 -21.31 -2.61
C LYS A 53 -20.65 -20.42 -1.83
N LEU A 54 -20.21 -19.22 -1.43
CA LEU A 54 -21.05 -18.25 -0.74
C LEU A 54 -22.29 -17.88 -1.58
N ASN A 55 -22.11 -17.75 -2.89
CA ASN A 55 -23.15 -17.40 -3.85
C ASN A 55 -24.03 -18.58 -4.27
N ASN A 56 -23.74 -19.81 -3.81
CA ASN A 56 -24.36 -21.04 -4.29
C ASN A 56 -24.18 -21.26 -5.81
N GLU A 57 -23.07 -20.79 -6.36
CA GLU A 57 -22.69 -20.92 -7.76
C GLU A 57 -21.67 -22.05 -7.94
N THR A 58 -21.54 -22.55 -9.17
CA THR A 58 -20.64 -23.68 -9.45
C THR A 58 -19.20 -23.20 -9.57
N PHE A 59 -18.38 -23.52 -8.57
CA PHE A 59 -16.94 -23.30 -8.64
C PHE A 59 -16.27 -24.28 -9.61
N GLN A 60 -15.61 -23.73 -10.64
CA GLN A 60 -14.74 -24.49 -11.55
C GLN A 60 -13.27 -24.15 -11.28
N PRO A 61 -12.45 -25.10 -10.78
CA PRO A 61 -11.05 -24.85 -10.51
C PRO A 61 -10.28 -24.55 -11.78
N ILE A 62 -9.49 -23.47 -11.78
CA ILE A 62 -8.55 -23.15 -12.85
C ILE A 62 -7.18 -23.69 -12.43
N THR A 63 -6.67 -24.72 -13.09
CA THR A 63 -5.46 -25.41 -12.61
C THR A 63 -4.18 -24.79 -13.18
N LYS A 64 -3.03 -24.97 -12.50
CA LYS A 64 -1.71 -24.52 -13.00
C LYS A 64 -1.28 -25.17 -14.33
N LYS A 65 -2.00 -26.19 -14.80
CA LYS A 65 -1.76 -26.84 -16.10
C LYS A 65 -2.42 -26.10 -17.26
N GLU A 66 -3.34 -25.19 -16.97
CA GLU A 66 -4.02 -24.45 -18.01
C GLU A 66 -3.14 -23.32 -18.55
N PRO A 67 -3.17 -23.06 -19.87
CA PRO A 67 -2.58 -21.87 -20.43
C PRO A 67 -3.16 -20.61 -19.78
N ASN A 68 -2.28 -19.67 -19.43
CA ASN A 68 -2.62 -18.40 -18.78
C ASN A 68 -3.45 -18.56 -17.49
N PHE A 69 -3.29 -19.66 -16.74
CA PHE A 69 -4.08 -19.94 -15.54
C PHE A 69 -4.13 -18.75 -14.56
N ARG A 70 -3.00 -18.05 -14.39
CA ARG A 70 -2.89 -16.88 -13.50
C ARG A 70 -3.77 -15.73 -13.98
N ALA A 71 -3.66 -15.35 -15.26
CA ALA A 71 -4.51 -14.31 -15.83
C ALA A 71 -5.99 -14.68 -15.70
N LYS A 72 -6.37 -15.92 -16.05
CA LYS A 72 -7.76 -16.39 -15.92
C LYS A 72 -8.29 -16.35 -14.48
N ARG A 73 -7.49 -16.79 -13.50
CA ARG A 73 -7.85 -16.71 -12.07
C ARG A 73 -8.10 -15.27 -11.64
N ILE A 74 -7.22 -14.35 -12.06
CA ILE A 74 -7.31 -12.94 -11.72
C ILE A 74 -8.53 -12.29 -12.39
N THR A 75 -8.72 -12.49 -13.70
CA THR A 75 -9.87 -11.98 -14.45
C THR A 75 -11.18 -12.42 -13.81
N ASP A 76 -11.35 -13.72 -13.59
CA ASP A 76 -12.58 -14.28 -13.04
C ASP A 76 -12.84 -13.79 -11.61
N TYR A 77 -11.79 -13.71 -10.78
CA TYR A 77 -11.93 -13.17 -9.43
C TYR A 77 -12.33 -11.69 -9.41
N LEU A 78 -11.70 -10.86 -10.24
CA LEU A 78 -12.03 -9.44 -10.28
C LEU A 78 -13.45 -9.19 -10.78
N ASN A 79 -13.92 -9.97 -11.75
CA ASN A 79 -15.31 -9.94 -12.21
C ASN A 79 -16.27 -10.38 -11.10
N LEU A 80 -15.96 -11.46 -10.39
CA LEU A 80 -16.74 -11.93 -9.25
C LEU A 80 -16.86 -10.85 -8.17
N ILE A 81 -15.75 -10.18 -7.81
CA ILE A 81 -15.75 -9.09 -6.84
C ILE A 81 -16.55 -7.88 -7.35
N SER A 82 -16.47 -7.57 -8.64
CA SER A 82 -17.28 -6.53 -9.31
C SER A 82 -18.78 -6.79 -9.13
N GLU A 83 -19.21 -8.02 -9.38
CA GLU A 83 -20.59 -8.45 -9.22
C GLU A 83 -21.06 -8.38 -7.77
N GLU A 84 -20.23 -8.82 -6.81
CA GLU A 84 -20.54 -8.73 -5.38
C GLU A 84 -20.69 -7.28 -4.90
N VAL A 85 -19.83 -6.37 -5.37
CA VAL A 85 -19.97 -4.94 -5.07
C VAL A 85 -21.26 -4.38 -5.65
N LYS A 86 -21.59 -4.70 -6.90
CA LYS A 86 -22.84 -4.25 -7.54
C LYS A 86 -24.07 -4.73 -6.76
N LYS A 87 -24.12 -6.00 -6.34
CA LYS A 87 -25.21 -6.55 -5.51
C LYS A 87 -25.39 -5.74 -4.21
N LYS A 88 -24.31 -5.49 -3.48
CA LYS A 88 -24.36 -4.72 -2.22
C LYS A 88 -24.75 -3.26 -2.41
N VAL A 89 -24.33 -2.62 -3.51
CA VAL A 89 -24.78 -1.26 -3.82
C VAL A 89 -26.29 -1.23 -4.04
N GLU A 90 -26.85 -2.20 -4.75
CA GLU A 90 -28.30 -2.30 -4.94
C GLU A 90 -29.04 -2.59 -3.63
N GLU A 91 -28.47 -3.40 -2.73
CA GLU A 91 -28.98 -3.59 -1.37
C GLU A 91 -29.04 -2.26 -0.59
N VAL A 92 -27.97 -1.45 -0.65
CA VAL A 92 -27.95 -0.11 -0.05
C VAL A 92 -29.03 0.77 -0.70
N LYS A 93 -29.09 0.83 -2.03
CA LYS A 93 -30.05 1.66 -2.77
C LYS A 93 -31.51 1.31 -2.53
N THR A 94 -31.81 0.07 -2.15
CA THR A 94 -33.19 -0.41 -1.90
C THR A 94 -33.54 -0.49 -0.42
N ALA A 95 -32.57 -0.29 0.48
CA ALA A 95 -32.80 -0.30 1.92
C ALA A 95 -33.76 0.82 2.37
N ALA A 96 -34.59 0.54 3.38
CA ALA A 96 -35.40 1.57 4.01
C ALA A 96 -34.50 2.58 4.73
N PHE A 97 -34.85 3.87 4.68
CA PHE A 97 -34.17 4.89 5.49
C PHE A 97 -34.58 4.73 6.97
N SER A 98 -33.72 4.09 7.75
CA SER A 98 -33.86 3.93 9.20
C SER A 98 -32.52 4.20 9.88
N SER A 99 -32.51 4.45 11.18
CA SER A 99 -31.27 4.79 11.90
C SER A 99 -30.21 3.68 11.92
N THR A 100 -30.56 2.46 11.51
CA THR A 100 -29.66 1.30 11.51
C THR A 100 -29.49 0.68 10.13
N SER A 101 -29.98 1.33 9.06
CA SER A 101 -29.85 0.80 7.71
C SER A 101 -28.55 1.20 7.04
N GLU A 102 -28.10 0.37 6.10
CA GLU A 102 -26.85 0.59 5.37
C GLU A 102 -26.88 1.88 4.53
N ILE A 103 -28.06 2.29 4.03
CA ILE A 103 -28.21 3.57 3.32
C ILE A 103 -28.03 4.77 4.23
N THR A 104 -28.50 4.69 5.48
CA THR A 104 -28.23 5.72 6.49
C THR A 104 -26.74 5.74 6.81
N LYS A 105 -26.11 4.57 7.04
CA LYS A 105 -24.67 4.45 7.28
C LYS A 105 -23.84 5.04 6.12
N TYR A 106 -24.24 4.81 4.86
CA TYR A 106 -23.63 5.42 3.67
C TYR A 106 -23.56 6.94 3.80
N PHE A 107 -24.71 7.61 4.00
CA PHE A 107 -24.75 9.08 4.09
C PHE A 107 -24.15 9.61 5.39
N GLU A 108 -24.22 8.86 6.48
CA GLU A 108 -23.63 9.26 7.75
C GLU A 108 -22.10 9.32 7.68
N MET A 109 -21.47 8.39 6.95
CA MET A 109 -20.03 8.31 6.82
C MET A 109 -19.42 9.32 5.84
N LEU A 110 -20.21 9.99 4.99
CA LEU A 110 -19.69 10.99 4.05
C LEU A 110 -19.02 12.18 4.76
N PRO A 111 -18.07 12.88 4.10
CA PRO A 111 -17.50 14.11 4.62
C PRO A 111 -18.58 15.18 4.82
N GLU A 112 -18.48 15.96 5.89
CA GLU A 112 -19.45 17.02 6.22
C GLU A 112 -19.58 18.07 5.11
N VAL A 113 -18.48 18.40 4.44
CA VAL A 113 -18.46 19.40 3.36
C VAL A 113 -19.04 18.89 2.03
N SER A 114 -19.36 17.60 1.92
CA SER A 114 -19.87 17.04 0.66
C SER A 114 -21.31 17.48 0.39
N GLU A 115 -21.60 17.86 -0.85
CA GLU A 115 -22.95 18.24 -1.28
C GLU A 115 -23.96 17.12 -1.00
N LEU A 116 -23.54 15.87 -1.17
CA LEU A 116 -24.38 14.69 -0.94
C LEU A 116 -24.75 14.51 0.55
N LYS A 117 -23.80 14.75 1.48
CA LYS A 117 -24.09 14.78 2.92
C LYS A 117 -25.07 15.90 3.26
N GLN A 118 -24.88 17.11 2.73
CA GLN A 118 -25.78 18.23 2.97
C GLN A 118 -27.19 17.97 2.46
N LYS A 119 -27.31 17.31 1.30
CA LYS A 119 -28.59 16.86 0.73
C LYS A 119 -29.29 15.86 1.65
N TYR A 120 -28.56 14.91 2.22
CA TYR A 120 -29.08 13.97 3.21
C TYR A 120 -29.54 14.66 4.51
N LEU A 121 -28.76 15.61 5.04
CA LEU A 121 -29.16 16.37 6.23
C LEU A 121 -30.45 17.17 5.99
N LYS A 122 -30.63 17.73 4.79
CA LYS A 122 -31.90 18.37 4.40
C LYS A 122 -33.05 17.36 4.40
N PHE A 123 -32.86 16.17 3.85
CA PHE A 123 -33.86 15.10 3.85
C PHE A 123 -34.35 14.74 5.27
N LEU A 124 -33.45 14.71 6.26
CA LEU A 124 -33.81 14.46 7.66
C LEU A 124 -34.70 15.56 8.27
N GLN A 125 -34.61 16.79 7.78
CA GLN A 125 -35.36 17.95 8.29
C GLN A 125 -36.71 18.16 7.60
N LEU A 126 -36.99 17.47 6.49
CA LEU A 126 -38.24 17.63 5.75
C LEU A 126 -39.43 16.99 6.48
N ASN A 127 -40.51 17.77 6.59
CA ASN A 127 -41.80 17.34 7.16
C ASN A 127 -42.87 17.07 6.08
N ASP A 128 -42.75 17.68 4.90
CA ASP A 128 -43.68 17.43 3.79
C ASP A 128 -43.40 16.06 3.16
N SER A 129 -44.43 15.22 3.05
CA SER A 129 -44.28 13.84 2.60
C SER A 129 -43.86 13.75 1.13
N SER A 130 -44.36 14.64 0.27
CA SER A 130 -44.09 14.58 -1.17
C SER A 130 -42.68 15.07 -1.48
N GLU A 131 -42.24 16.17 -0.85
CA GLU A 131 -40.86 16.64 -0.98
C GLU A 131 -39.87 15.62 -0.43
N LYS A 132 -40.22 14.95 0.67
CA LYS A 132 -39.39 13.92 1.28
C LYS A 132 -39.22 12.69 0.38
N GLU A 133 -40.29 12.19 -0.23
CA GLU A 133 -40.25 11.07 -1.18
C GLU A 133 -39.43 11.38 -2.44
N ASN A 134 -39.55 12.60 -2.97
CA ASN A 134 -38.74 13.05 -4.11
C ASN A 134 -37.26 13.09 -3.74
N LEU A 135 -36.90 13.71 -2.62
CA LEU A 135 -35.52 13.81 -2.18
C LEU A 135 -34.93 12.44 -1.80
N GLU A 136 -35.74 11.55 -1.25
CA GLU A 136 -35.37 10.16 -1.00
C GLU A 136 -34.95 9.45 -2.29
N SER A 137 -35.77 9.57 -3.34
CA SER A 137 -35.50 8.98 -4.65
C SER A 137 -34.21 9.55 -5.26
N GLU A 138 -34.01 10.86 -5.17
CA GLU A 138 -32.78 11.50 -5.63
C GLU A 138 -31.53 11.05 -4.85
N LEU A 139 -31.64 10.84 -3.54
CA LEU A 139 -30.53 10.34 -2.72
C LEU A 139 -30.14 8.92 -3.14
N ARG A 140 -31.12 8.05 -3.41
CA ARG A 140 -30.87 6.66 -3.86
C ARG A 140 -30.09 6.62 -5.18
N GLU A 141 -30.40 7.51 -6.12
CA GLU A 141 -29.68 7.60 -7.39
C GLU A 141 -28.23 8.11 -7.25
N GLU A 142 -27.94 8.88 -6.20
CA GLU A 142 -26.60 9.41 -5.93
C GLU A 142 -25.70 8.46 -5.13
N VAL A 143 -26.21 7.30 -4.68
CA VAL A 143 -25.38 6.25 -4.08
C VAL A 143 -24.43 5.69 -5.14
N LYS A 144 -23.13 5.86 -4.90
CA LYS A 144 -22.05 5.43 -5.81
C LYS A 144 -21.08 4.52 -5.08
N PRO A 145 -20.65 3.41 -5.72
CA PRO A 145 -19.62 2.58 -5.13
C PRO A 145 -18.27 3.30 -5.07
N GLY A 146 -17.46 2.92 -4.09
CA GLY A 146 -16.03 3.16 -4.10
C GLY A 146 -15.35 2.32 -5.19
N ALA A 147 -14.25 2.84 -5.74
CA ALA A 147 -13.48 2.16 -6.76
C ALA A 147 -12.80 0.90 -6.21
N ILE A 148 -12.85 -0.17 -7.01
CA ILE A 148 -12.01 -1.36 -6.83
C ILE A 148 -10.63 -1.02 -7.41
N GLU A 149 -9.66 -0.75 -6.55
CA GLU A 149 -8.28 -0.57 -6.98
C GLU A 149 -7.53 -1.91 -6.98
N VAL A 150 -6.56 -2.05 -7.87
CA VAL A 150 -5.79 -3.28 -8.05
C VAL A 150 -4.31 -2.96 -7.98
N ASN A 151 -3.56 -3.68 -7.15
CA ASN A 151 -2.15 -3.46 -6.95
C ASN A 151 -1.30 -4.59 -7.55
N ILE A 152 -0.27 -4.19 -8.31
CA ILE A 152 0.81 -5.08 -8.77
C ILE A 152 2.13 -4.61 -8.16
N MET A 153 2.83 -5.53 -7.50
CA MET A 153 4.22 -5.34 -7.07
C MET A 153 5.15 -5.65 -8.24
N THR A 154 5.73 -4.62 -8.85
CA THR A 154 6.47 -4.74 -10.13
C THR A 154 7.77 -5.55 -10.03
N LYS A 155 8.33 -5.69 -8.81
CA LYS A 155 9.53 -6.48 -8.51
C LYS A 155 9.29 -8.00 -8.46
N ILE A 156 8.04 -8.44 -8.34
CA ILE A 156 7.69 -9.87 -8.29
C ILE A 156 7.26 -10.27 -9.70
N ASP A 157 8.20 -10.78 -10.51
CA ASP A 157 7.96 -11.03 -11.93
C ASP A 157 8.73 -12.27 -12.42
N ASN A 158 8.54 -13.41 -11.75
CA ASN A 158 9.23 -14.64 -12.12
C ASN A 158 8.71 -15.15 -13.47
N ASP A 159 9.62 -15.60 -14.33
CA ASP A 159 9.24 -16.20 -15.60
C ASP A 159 8.58 -17.56 -15.39
N GLN A 160 7.45 -17.76 -16.07
CA GLN A 160 6.84 -19.07 -16.22
C GLN A 160 7.55 -19.80 -17.34
N LEU A 161 7.88 -21.08 -17.12
CA LEU A 161 8.60 -21.90 -18.09
C LEU A 161 7.66 -22.88 -18.78
N ASP A 162 7.88 -23.12 -20.07
CA ASP A 162 7.18 -24.13 -20.84
C ASP A 162 7.70 -25.56 -20.56
N GLU A 163 7.19 -26.56 -21.29
CA GLU A 163 7.64 -27.95 -21.16
C GLU A 163 9.12 -28.16 -21.54
N ASN A 164 9.67 -27.29 -22.39
CA ASN A 164 11.07 -27.28 -22.81
C ASN A 164 11.98 -26.50 -21.85
N LYS A 165 11.42 -25.89 -20.80
CA LYS A 165 12.08 -25.03 -19.81
C LYS A 165 12.49 -23.66 -20.34
N GLU A 166 11.86 -23.19 -21.41
CA GLU A 166 12.04 -21.85 -21.95
C GLU A 166 11.00 -20.87 -21.35
N PRO A 167 11.36 -19.59 -21.12
CA PRO A 167 10.40 -18.59 -20.68
C PRO A 167 9.23 -18.42 -21.65
N VAL A 168 8.01 -18.53 -21.14
CA VAL A 168 6.79 -18.25 -21.89
C VAL A 168 6.71 -16.75 -22.16
N GLU A 169 6.50 -16.38 -23.43
CA GLU A 169 6.33 -14.98 -23.83
C GLU A 169 5.15 -14.36 -23.07
N ASN A 170 5.40 -13.18 -22.45
CA ASN A 170 4.44 -12.50 -21.57
C ASN A 170 3.88 -13.38 -20.44
N GLY A 171 4.57 -14.47 -20.10
CA GLY A 171 4.12 -15.49 -19.15
C GLY A 171 4.51 -15.19 -17.71
N SER A 172 5.33 -14.19 -17.43
CA SER A 172 5.82 -13.91 -16.08
C SER A 172 4.73 -13.44 -15.12
N ASP A 173 4.98 -13.60 -13.82
CA ASP A 173 4.00 -13.38 -12.75
C ASP A 173 3.30 -12.01 -12.83
N ALA A 174 4.04 -10.93 -13.06
CA ALA A 174 3.47 -9.57 -13.09
C ALA A 174 2.78 -9.27 -14.42
N LEU A 175 3.26 -9.84 -15.53
CA LEU A 175 2.63 -9.70 -16.86
C LEU A 175 1.30 -10.43 -16.93
N GLN A 176 1.22 -11.64 -16.37
CA GLN A 176 -0.04 -12.38 -16.26
C GLN A 176 -1.02 -11.72 -15.30
N ALA A 177 -0.54 -11.08 -14.24
CA ALA A 177 -1.39 -10.26 -13.36
C ALA A 177 -1.94 -9.03 -14.09
N LEU A 178 -1.10 -8.31 -14.83
CA LEU A 178 -1.53 -7.19 -15.67
C LEU A 178 -2.55 -7.63 -16.72
N LYS A 179 -2.29 -8.75 -17.41
CA LYS A 179 -3.23 -9.34 -18.38
C LYS A 179 -4.58 -9.65 -17.73
N GLY A 180 -4.56 -10.32 -16.57
CA GLY A 180 -5.77 -10.67 -15.84
C GLY A 180 -6.62 -9.45 -15.47
N TYR A 181 -5.98 -8.38 -15.01
CA TYR A 181 -6.65 -7.10 -14.76
C TYR A 181 -7.11 -6.42 -16.04
N ALA A 182 -6.31 -6.41 -17.11
CA ALA A 182 -6.69 -5.78 -18.38
C ALA A 182 -7.92 -6.46 -19.01
N GLU A 183 -8.03 -7.78 -18.90
CA GLU A 183 -9.13 -8.60 -19.42
C GLU A 183 -10.37 -8.66 -18.50
N SER A 184 -10.30 -8.15 -17.27
CA SER A 184 -11.47 -8.09 -16.36
C SER A 184 -12.50 -7.05 -16.80
N ASP A 185 -13.72 -7.19 -16.31
CA ASP A 185 -14.85 -6.27 -16.57
C ASP A 185 -14.89 -5.06 -15.63
N LEU A 186 -13.90 -4.92 -14.74
CA LEU A 186 -13.80 -3.78 -13.83
C LEU A 186 -13.84 -2.44 -14.57
N GLU A 187 -14.78 -1.60 -14.15
CA GLU A 187 -14.97 -0.24 -14.61
C GLU A 187 -14.63 0.76 -13.51
N ASN A 188 -14.22 1.97 -13.89
CA ASN A 188 -13.84 3.04 -12.95
C ASN A 188 -12.83 2.55 -11.90
N SER A 189 -11.92 1.67 -12.33
CA SER A 189 -10.92 1.03 -11.47
C SER A 189 -9.55 1.63 -11.73
N THR A 190 -8.64 1.46 -10.76
CA THR A 190 -7.27 1.98 -10.86
C THR A 190 -6.26 0.87 -10.65
N LEU A 191 -5.32 0.74 -11.57
CA LEU A 191 -4.14 -0.10 -11.42
C LEU A 191 -3.03 0.68 -10.73
N VAL A 192 -2.66 0.25 -9.52
CA VAL A 192 -1.62 0.85 -8.68
C VAL A 192 -0.31 0.08 -8.83
N PHE A 193 0.68 0.69 -9.49
CA PHE A 193 2.04 0.15 -9.52
C PHE A 193 2.82 0.47 -8.25
N SER A 194 3.47 -0.55 -7.70
CA SER A 194 4.26 -0.46 -6.47
C SER A 194 5.62 -1.13 -6.61
N ALA A 195 6.54 -0.79 -5.71
CA ALA A 195 7.89 -1.34 -5.64
C ALA A 195 8.83 -0.96 -6.81
N GLY A 196 8.53 0.12 -7.54
CA GLY A 196 9.41 0.72 -8.55
C GLY A 196 9.04 0.38 -9.99
N MET A 197 9.92 0.70 -10.93
CA MET A 197 9.70 0.54 -12.37
C MET A 197 10.05 -0.87 -12.85
N ASN A 198 9.16 -1.50 -13.65
CA ASN A 198 9.45 -2.71 -14.41
C ASN A 198 9.21 -2.44 -15.92
N PRO A 199 10.28 -2.28 -16.73
CA PRO A 199 10.16 -2.02 -18.15
C PRO A 199 9.37 -3.07 -18.94
N ARG A 200 9.45 -4.37 -18.59
CA ARG A 200 8.69 -5.43 -19.27
C ARG A 200 7.20 -5.19 -19.09
N LEU A 201 6.78 -4.94 -17.86
CA LEU A 201 5.40 -4.66 -17.52
C LEU A 201 4.90 -3.41 -18.22
N PHE A 202 5.66 -2.32 -18.16
CA PHE A 202 5.26 -1.05 -18.77
C PHE A 202 5.17 -1.13 -20.29
N ASN A 203 6.03 -1.92 -20.94
CA ASN A 203 5.94 -2.19 -22.38
C ASN A 203 4.74 -3.10 -22.72
N TYR A 204 4.42 -4.08 -21.88
CA TYR A 204 3.27 -4.93 -22.13
C TYR A 204 1.95 -4.19 -21.96
N LEU A 205 1.90 -3.20 -21.06
CA LEU A 205 0.73 -2.39 -20.82
C LEU A 205 0.24 -1.63 -22.07
N SER A 206 1.14 -1.19 -22.95
CA SER A 206 0.77 -0.54 -24.22
C SER A 206 0.14 -1.49 -25.24
N SER A 207 0.10 -2.80 -24.98
CA SER A 207 -0.62 -3.76 -25.83
C SER A 207 -2.13 -3.79 -25.57
N PHE A 208 -2.62 -3.16 -24.50
CA PHE A 208 -4.02 -3.19 -24.10
C PHE A 208 -4.73 -1.84 -24.30
N LYS A 209 -5.77 -1.82 -25.14
CA LYS A 209 -6.57 -0.62 -25.41
C LYS A 209 -7.43 -0.12 -24.23
N THR A 210 -7.65 -0.96 -23.21
CA THR A 210 -8.46 -0.59 -22.02
C THR A 210 -7.85 0.53 -21.18
N PHE A 211 -6.56 0.83 -21.38
CA PHE A 211 -5.84 1.94 -20.74
C PHE A 211 -5.81 3.22 -21.58
N SER A 212 -6.41 3.20 -22.77
CA SER A 212 -6.57 4.38 -23.61
C SER A 212 -7.86 5.12 -23.22
N PRO A 213 -7.91 6.45 -23.36
CA PRO A 213 -9.12 7.21 -23.12
C PRO A 213 -10.17 6.93 -24.21
N ASP A 214 -11.44 7.11 -23.85
CA ASP A 214 -12.53 7.24 -24.82
C ASP A 214 -12.45 8.59 -25.58
N GLU A 215 -13.36 8.79 -26.53
CA GLU A 215 -13.47 10.04 -27.33
C GLU A 215 -13.66 11.31 -26.47
N ASN A 216 -14.12 11.16 -25.23
CA ASN A 216 -14.35 12.23 -24.27
C ASN A 216 -13.18 12.40 -23.28
N GLY A 217 -12.09 11.63 -23.42
CA GLY A 217 -10.93 11.68 -22.52
C GLY A 217 -11.11 10.89 -21.22
N ASN A 218 -12.15 10.07 -21.07
CA ASN A 218 -12.37 9.27 -19.86
C ASN A 218 -11.63 7.93 -19.96
N PHE A 219 -11.08 7.48 -18.83
CA PHE A 219 -10.38 6.19 -18.76
C PHE A 219 -11.24 5.17 -18.03
N GLN A 220 -11.49 4.02 -18.66
CA GLN A 220 -12.18 2.90 -18.00
C GLN A 220 -11.32 2.31 -16.88
N LYS A 221 -10.01 2.19 -17.15
CA LYS A 221 -8.99 1.71 -16.20
C LYS A 221 -7.89 2.75 -16.09
N ALA A 222 -7.83 3.39 -14.93
CA ALA A 222 -6.84 4.41 -14.62
C ALA A 222 -5.53 3.76 -14.13
N ILE A 223 -4.44 4.53 -14.16
CA ILE A 223 -3.12 4.10 -13.67
C ILE A 223 -2.67 5.04 -12.57
N ALA A 224 -2.27 4.45 -11.44
CA ALA A 224 -1.62 5.13 -10.33
C ALA A 224 -0.21 4.57 -10.15
N ILE A 225 0.75 5.44 -9.78
CA ILE A 225 2.11 5.03 -9.45
C ILE A 225 2.44 5.44 -8.02
N LYS A 226 2.84 4.47 -7.21
CA LYS A 226 3.41 4.76 -5.89
C LYS A 226 4.84 5.28 -6.04
N VAL A 227 5.11 6.45 -5.47
CA VAL A 227 6.38 7.18 -5.59
C VAL A 227 6.82 7.71 -4.24
N SER A 228 8.14 7.87 -4.07
CA SER A 228 8.73 8.45 -2.86
C SER A 228 9.26 9.87 -3.07
N ASP A 229 9.34 10.37 -4.31
CA ASP A 229 9.78 11.72 -4.63
C ASP A 229 9.28 12.18 -6.02
N TYR A 230 9.38 13.49 -6.28
CA TYR A 230 8.95 14.11 -7.55
C TYR A 230 9.74 13.59 -8.75
N ARG A 231 11.05 13.34 -8.57
CA ARG A 231 11.93 12.87 -9.64
C ARG A 231 11.49 11.49 -10.16
N SER A 232 11.14 10.58 -9.25
CA SER A 232 10.63 9.25 -9.55
C SER A 232 9.30 9.32 -10.30
N ALA A 233 8.38 10.19 -9.86
CA ALA A 233 7.13 10.45 -10.55
C ALA A 233 7.37 10.93 -11.98
N LEU A 234 8.23 11.92 -12.16
CA LEU A 234 8.55 12.48 -13.46
C LEU A 234 9.19 11.45 -14.41
N ILE A 235 10.15 10.66 -13.93
CA ILE A 235 10.83 9.64 -14.75
C ILE A 235 9.84 8.56 -15.20
N GLN A 236 9.06 8.01 -14.27
CA GLN A 236 8.11 6.94 -14.57
C GLN A 236 6.94 7.45 -15.43
N GLY A 237 6.42 8.64 -15.13
CA GLY A 237 5.39 9.31 -15.92
C GLY A 237 5.83 9.54 -17.36
N LYS A 238 7.04 10.09 -17.57
CA LYS A 238 7.59 10.28 -18.93
C LYS A 238 7.74 8.98 -19.69
N TYR A 239 8.15 7.91 -19.00
CA TYR A 239 8.34 6.61 -19.61
C TYR A 239 7.03 6.05 -20.18
N LEU A 240 5.94 6.17 -19.42
CA LEU A 240 4.60 5.70 -19.81
C LEU A 240 3.94 6.64 -20.82
N ALA A 241 4.03 7.96 -20.63
CA ALA A 241 3.45 8.94 -21.54
C ALA A 241 3.98 8.78 -22.97
N LYS A 242 5.29 8.52 -23.13
CA LYS A 242 5.92 8.24 -24.44
C LYS A 242 5.42 6.97 -25.13
N ARG A 243 4.63 6.14 -24.44
CA ARG A 243 4.04 4.89 -24.95
C ARG A 243 2.51 4.99 -25.08
N GLY A 244 1.97 6.20 -25.04
CA GLY A 244 0.53 6.43 -25.13
C GLY A 244 -0.22 5.97 -23.89
N ILE A 245 0.45 5.92 -22.72
CA ILE A 245 -0.15 5.54 -21.44
C ILE A 245 -0.24 6.73 -20.51
N TRP A 246 -1.44 7.03 -20.03
CA TRP A 246 -1.70 8.14 -19.13
C TRP A 246 -1.63 7.69 -17.67
N VAL A 247 -0.79 8.36 -16.88
CA VAL A 247 -0.78 8.20 -15.42
C VAL A 247 -1.80 9.18 -14.85
N SER A 248 -2.84 8.65 -14.21
CA SER A 248 -3.93 9.46 -13.64
C SER A 248 -3.65 9.90 -12.19
N GLU A 249 -2.75 9.20 -11.49
CA GLU A 249 -2.46 9.47 -10.08
C GLU A 249 -0.99 9.17 -9.74
N PHE A 250 -0.37 10.05 -8.97
CA PHE A 250 0.87 9.74 -8.23
C PHE A 250 0.54 9.66 -6.74
N ARG A 251 0.76 8.47 -6.15
CA ARG A 251 0.50 8.18 -4.75
C ARG A 251 1.80 8.24 -3.96
N ILE A 252 2.02 9.35 -3.28
CA ILE A 252 3.24 9.65 -2.53
C ILE A 252 3.23 8.85 -1.23
N GLU A 253 4.33 8.15 -0.95
CA GLU A 253 4.49 7.36 0.27
C GLU A 253 5.63 7.92 1.14
N SER A 254 5.39 8.06 2.45
CA SER A 254 6.49 8.25 3.41
C SER A 254 7.49 7.09 3.30
N GLY A 255 8.78 7.41 3.27
CA GLY A 255 9.84 6.42 3.12
C GLY A 255 9.89 5.40 4.26
N LEU A 256 9.70 5.84 5.50
CA LEU A 256 9.83 4.99 6.70
C LEU A 256 8.55 4.85 7.52
N ASN A 257 7.61 5.79 7.41
CA ASN A 257 6.40 5.85 8.25
C ASN A 257 5.18 5.13 7.61
N CYS A 258 5.41 4.25 6.64
CA CYS A 258 4.38 3.41 6.01
C CYS A 258 4.37 1.98 6.58
N GLY A 259 3.25 1.27 6.46
CA GLY A 259 3.24 -0.18 6.64
C GLY A 259 3.95 -0.90 5.48
N GLY A 260 4.32 -2.16 5.68
CA GLY A 260 5.01 -2.94 4.65
C GLY A 260 6.46 -2.50 4.42
N HIS A 261 6.93 -2.57 3.17
CA HIS A 261 8.30 -2.24 2.80
C HIS A 261 8.62 -0.77 3.10
N ALA A 262 9.77 -0.55 3.71
CA ALA A 262 10.26 0.76 4.09
C ALA A 262 11.55 1.06 3.34
N PHE A 263 11.62 2.26 2.77
CA PHE A 263 12.72 2.76 1.98
C PHE A 263 13.17 4.08 2.58
N ALA A 264 14.27 4.05 3.35
CA ALA A 264 14.97 5.29 3.67
C ALA A 264 15.41 5.91 2.35
N THR A 265 14.83 7.06 1.99
CA THR A 265 15.31 7.88 0.87
C THR A 265 16.72 8.39 1.23
N ASP A 266 17.31 9.27 0.41
CA ASP A 266 18.56 9.94 0.77
C ASP A 266 18.39 10.96 1.93
N GLY A 267 17.40 10.80 2.82
CA GLY A 267 17.08 11.74 3.92
C GLY A 267 16.02 12.79 3.55
N TYR A 268 15.32 12.62 2.43
CA TYR A 268 14.23 13.50 2.03
C TYR A 268 12.97 13.18 2.84
N LEU A 269 12.50 14.16 3.61
CA LEU A 269 11.29 14.08 4.44
C LEU A 269 10.02 14.37 3.63
N LEU A 270 8.87 13.87 4.10
CA LEU A 270 7.59 13.93 3.39
C LEU A 270 7.12 15.36 3.12
N GLY A 271 7.24 16.28 4.08
CA GLY A 271 6.77 17.67 3.89
C GLY A 271 7.46 18.37 2.71
N PRO A 272 8.81 18.44 2.66
CA PRO A 272 9.51 18.96 1.48
C PRO A 272 9.15 18.28 0.16
N ILE A 273 8.94 16.96 0.16
CA ILE A 273 8.49 16.22 -1.03
C ILE A 273 7.10 16.72 -1.47
N MET A 274 6.15 16.82 -0.54
CA MET A 274 4.80 17.31 -0.82
C MET A 274 4.81 18.76 -1.30
N GLU A 275 5.67 19.62 -0.75
CA GLU A 275 5.85 21.00 -1.21
C GLU A 275 6.34 21.04 -2.66
N GLU A 276 7.29 20.18 -3.04
CA GLU A 276 7.77 20.09 -4.42
C GLU A 276 6.64 19.67 -5.39
N PHE A 277 5.84 18.66 -5.01
CA PHE A 277 4.69 18.25 -5.82
C PHE A 277 3.65 19.37 -5.96
N LYS A 278 3.32 20.07 -4.86
CA LYS A 278 2.41 21.23 -4.88
C LYS A 278 2.91 22.31 -5.85
N GLN A 279 4.20 22.66 -5.80
CA GLN A 279 4.77 23.72 -6.63
C GLN A 279 4.88 23.33 -8.11
N LYS A 280 5.10 22.04 -8.41
CA LYS A 280 5.39 21.55 -9.76
C LYS A 280 4.28 20.72 -10.39
N LYS A 281 3.07 20.65 -9.79
CA LYS A 281 1.93 19.87 -10.32
C LYS A 281 1.60 20.24 -11.77
N ASP A 282 1.53 21.53 -12.08
CA ASP A 282 1.23 22.04 -13.43
C ASP A 282 2.33 21.72 -14.45
N GLU A 283 3.60 21.78 -14.02
CA GLU A 283 4.75 21.39 -14.84
C GLU A 283 4.69 19.90 -15.18
N LEU A 284 4.46 19.05 -14.17
CA LEU A 284 4.30 17.61 -14.32
C LEU A 284 3.15 17.29 -15.29
N GLN A 285 1.97 17.88 -15.08
CA GLN A 285 0.81 17.72 -15.97
C GLN A 285 1.13 18.11 -17.41
N SER A 286 1.71 19.29 -17.60
CA SER A 286 1.99 19.84 -18.93
C SER A 286 3.00 19.00 -19.69
N GLU A 287 4.08 18.57 -19.01
CA GLU A 287 5.13 17.77 -19.63
C GLU A 287 4.64 16.37 -20.00
N LEU A 288 3.88 15.70 -19.13
CA LEU A 288 3.31 14.39 -19.44
C LEU A 288 2.24 14.48 -20.53
N ALA A 289 1.38 15.50 -20.49
CA ALA A 289 0.36 15.71 -21.52
C ALA A 289 0.98 15.93 -22.91
N SER A 290 2.08 16.68 -22.99
CA SER A 290 2.80 16.89 -24.24
C SER A 290 3.34 15.57 -24.80
N LEU A 291 4.01 14.76 -23.97
CA LEU A 291 4.59 13.49 -24.39
C LEU A 291 3.50 12.47 -24.78
N TYR A 292 2.42 12.43 -24.01
CA TYR A 292 1.29 11.56 -24.26
C TYR A 292 0.63 11.87 -25.61
N ARG A 293 0.29 13.14 -25.85
CA ARG A 293 -0.31 13.57 -27.13
C ARG A 293 0.59 13.24 -28.31
N SER A 294 1.90 13.45 -28.19
CA SER A 294 2.85 13.07 -29.24
C SER A 294 2.87 11.56 -29.52
N ALA A 295 2.65 10.73 -28.50
CA ALA A 295 2.66 9.27 -28.66
C ALA A 295 1.39 8.72 -29.32
N VAL A 296 0.25 9.40 -29.21
CA VAL A 296 -1.06 8.93 -29.72
C VAL A 296 -1.60 9.75 -30.89
N ALA A 297 -0.85 10.74 -31.38
CA ALA A 297 -1.30 11.68 -32.42
C ALA A 297 -1.75 11.02 -33.73
N GLU A 298 -1.19 9.86 -34.07
CA GLU A 298 -1.58 9.10 -35.27
C GLU A 298 -2.85 8.26 -35.06
N GLU A 299 -3.24 7.98 -33.81
CA GLU A 299 -4.34 7.09 -33.46
C GLU A 299 -5.62 7.84 -33.08
N ALA A 300 -5.51 8.96 -32.36
CA ALA A 300 -6.66 9.75 -31.92
C ALA A 300 -6.30 11.22 -31.65
N GLU A 301 -7.22 12.13 -31.99
CA GLU A 301 -7.17 13.52 -31.56
C GLU A 301 -7.86 13.67 -30.20
N ILE A 302 -7.08 13.87 -29.14
CA ILE A 302 -7.59 13.92 -27.77
C ILE A 302 -7.77 15.38 -27.33
N SER A 303 -9.05 15.76 -27.20
CA SER A 303 -9.46 17.13 -26.85
C SER A 303 -9.05 17.54 -25.43
N ALA A 304 -9.15 16.62 -24.46
CA ALA A 304 -8.79 16.86 -23.07
C ALA A 304 -8.23 15.60 -22.40
N LEU A 305 -7.23 15.79 -21.54
CA LEU A 305 -6.74 14.75 -20.63
C LEU A 305 -7.23 15.07 -19.21
N PRO A 306 -7.50 14.06 -18.38
CA PRO A 306 -7.84 14.29 -16.98
C PRO A 306 -6.65 14.87 -16.24
N GLU A 307 -6.95 15.61 -15.18
CA GLU A 307 -5.93 16.13 -14.25
C GLU A 307 -5.26 14.98 -13.51
N ILE A 308 -3.94 15.05 -13.36
CA ILE A 308 -3.16 14.14 -12.52
C ILE A 308 -3.49 14.42 -11.06
N LYS A 309 -3.96 13.39 -10.36
CA LYS A 309 -4.18 13.43 -8.92
C LYS A 309 -2.87 13.20 -8.17
N ILE A 310 -2.64 13.97 -7.12
CA ILE A 310 -1.58 13.76 -6.14
C ILE A 310 -2.21 13.29 -4.85
N THR A 311 -1.99 12.03 -4.49
CA THR A 311 -2.45 11.48 -3.21
C THR A 311 -1.26 11.16 -2.33
N VAL A 312 -1.49 11.07 -1.02
CA VAL A 312 -0.42 10.90 -0.04
C VAL A 312 -0.80 9.91 1.03
N GLN A 313 0.17 9.10 1.46
CA GLN A 313 -0.01 8.16 2.54
C GLN A 313 1.28 7.93 3.32
N GLY A 314 1.12 7.40 4.54
CA GLY A 314 2.23 7.09 5.43
C GLY A 314 2.17 7.89 6.71
N GLY A 315 1.80 7.22 7.79
CA GLY A 315 1.85 7.76 9.14
C GLY A 315 0.79 8.79 9.50
N ILE A 316 -0.16 9.06 8.60
CA ILE A 316 -1.33 9.90 8.88
C ILE A 316 -2.13 9.23 9.99
N GLY A 317 -2.42 9.98 11.06
CA GLY A 317 -3.05 9.46 12.26
C GLY A 317 -4.13 10.35 12.83
N THR A 318 -4.34 11.57 12.34
CA THR A 318 -5.34 12.53 12.87
C THR A 318 -6.06 13.30 11.76
N PHE A 319 -7.23 13.86 12.08
CA PHE A 319 -7.97 14.76 11.19
C PHE A 319 -7.19 16.03 10.83
N GLU A 320 -6.42 16.56 11.77
CA GLU A 320 -5.61 17.76 11.59
C GLU A 320 -4.49 17.53 10.56
N GLU A 321 -3.85 16.36 10.59
CA GLU A 321 -2.85 15.95 9.60
C GLU A 321 -3.46 15.72 8.22
N ASP A 322 -4.63 15.07 8.17
CA ASP A 322 -5.38 14.86 6.94
C ASP A 322 -5.75 16.20 6.27
N THR A 323 -6.28 17.12 7.09
CA THR A 323 -6.61 18.48 6.69
C THR A 323 -5.38 19.26 6.24
N LEU A 324 -4.25 19.16 6.95
CA LEU A 324 -2.99 19.79 6.54
C LEU A 324 -2.55 19.33 5.14
N LEU A 325 -2.62 18.03 4.86
CA LEU A 325 -2.23 17.45 3.58
C LEU A 325 -3.15 17.92 2.44
N LYS A 326 -4.45 18.04 2.69
CA LYS A 326 -5.42 18.48 1.67
C LYS A 326 -5.39 20.00 1.47
N ASP A 327 -5.43 20.78 2.55
CA ASP A 327 -5.62 22.23 2.46
C ASP A 327 -4.32 22.96 2.16
N TYR A 328 -3.22 22.61 2.85
CA TYR A 328 -1.94 23.28 2.62
C TYR A 328 -1.16 22.64 1.48
N PHE A 329 -1.03 21.31 1.46
CA PHE A 329 -0.25 20.60 0.43
C PHE A 329 -1.05 20.32 -0.85
N GLN A 330 -2.36 20.58 -0.87
CA GLN A 330 -3.23 20.37 -2.04
C GLN A 330 -3.24 18.92 -2.52
N ALA A 331 -3.11 17.96 -1.59
CA ALA A 331 -3.33 16.56 -1.91
C ALA A 331 -4.81 16.32 -2.24
N ASP A 332 -5.06 15.58 -3.32
CA ASP A 332 -6.41 15.25 -3.79
C ASP A 332 -7.12 14.26 -2.87
N ALA A 333 -6.37 13.37 -2.20
CA ALA A 333 -6.87 12.42 -1.21
C ALA A 333 -5.73 11.84 -0.35
N THR A 334 -6.09 11.19 0.75
CA THR A 334 -5.14 10.52 1.66
C THR A 334 -5.36 9.01 1.72
N GLY A 335 -4.29 8.25 1.96
CA GLY A 335 -4.33 6.81 2.14
C GLY A 335 -4.17 6.40 3.59
N TRP A 336 -5.16 5.67 4.12
CA TRP A 336 -5.19 5.19 5.50
C TRP A 336 -5.08 3.67 5.54
N GLY A 337 -3.89 3.17 5.79
CA GLY A 337 -3.61 1.73 5.83
C GLY A 337 -3.74 1.15 7.22
N SER A 338 -2.67 1.24 8.02
CA SER A 338 -2.54 0.48 9.26
C SER A 338 -3.67 0.60 10.26
N PRO A 339 -4.33 1.77 10.48
CA PRO A 339 -5.50 1.83 11.35
C PRO A 339 -6.61 0.86 10.95
N PHE A 340 -6.82 0.60 9.65
CA PHE A 340 -7.82 -0.36 9.17
C PHE A 340 -7.44 -1.84 9.42
N LEU A 341 -6.20 -2.16 9.81
CA LEU A 341 -5.87 -3.48 10.33
C LEU A 341 -6.59 -3.78 11.66
N LEU A 342 -7.06 -2.74 12.36
CA LEU A 342 -7.87 -2.83 13.57
C LEU A 342 -9.38 -2.76 13.28
N CYS A 343 -9.79 -2.83 12.01
CA CYS A 343 -11.19 -2.76 11.57
C CYS A 343 -11.60 -4.05 10.86
N PRO A 344 -12.18 -5.03 11.58
CA PRO A 344 -12.65 -6.29 11.01
C PRO A 344 -13.75 -6.12 9.94
N GLU A 345 -14.52 -5.03 10.01
CA GLU A 345 -15.49 -4.65 8.97
C GLU A 345 -14.83 -4.38 7.62
N ALA A 346 -13.53 -4.03 7.57
CA ALA A 346 -12.84 -3.66 6.35
C ALA A 346 -11.76 -4.66 5.91
N THR A 347 -11.11 -5.36 6.84
CA THR A 347 -9.92 -6.18 6.54
C THR A 347 -10.06 -7.64 6.98
N ASN A 348 -9.09 -8.48 6.59
CA ASN A 348 -9.05 -9.92 6.94
C ASN A 348 -8.00 -10.24 8.01
N VAL A 349 -7.80 -9.37 8.99
CA VAL A 349 -6.91 -9.67 10.12
C VAL A 349 -7.54 -10.78 10.98
N ASP A 350 -6.78 -11.84 11.28
CA ASP A 350 -7.25 -12.92 12.13
C ASP A 350 -7.24 -12.51 13.60
N LYS A 351 -8.15 -13.08 14.39
CA LYS A 351 -8.37 -12.71 15.79
C LYS A 351 -7.09 -12.67 16.63
N GLU A 352 -6.21 -13.67 16.51
CA GLU A 352 -4.95 -13.71 17.29
C GLU A 352 -4.02 -12.54 16.92
N THR A 353 -3.98 -12.18 15.64
CA THR A 353 -3.16 -11.07 15.15
C THR A 353 -3.78 -9.73 15.54
N LEU A 354 -5.11 -9.59 15.46
CA LEU A 354 -5.85 -8.40 15.89
C LEU A 354 -5.57 -8.07 17.36
N GLU A 355 -5.68 -9.08 18.25
CA GLU A 355 -5.39 -8.93 19.69
C GLU A 355 -3.95 -8.47 19.97
N LYS A 356 -2.99 -8.85 19.11
CA LYS A 356 -1.60 -8.41 19.23
C LYS A 356 -1.39 -6.99 18.73
N LEU A 357 -2.08 -6.60 17.64
CA LEU A 357 -2.03 -5.25 17.09
C LEU A 357 -2.59 -4.23 18.09
N GLN A 358 -3.75 -4.51 18.70
CA GLN A 358 -4.37 -3.67 19.75
C GLN A 358 -3.42 -3.39 20.92
N LYS A 359 -2.64 -4.39 21.32
CA LYS A 359 -1.72 -4.29 22.46
C LYS A 359 -0.34 -3.76 22.09
N SER A 360 -0.07 -3.59 20.79
CA SER A 360 1.25 -3.21 20.31
C SER A 360 1.58 -1.76 20.71
N LYS A 361 2.82 -1.54 21.14
CA LYS A 361 3.37 -0.21 21.37
C LYS A 361 4.59 -0.02 20.48
N GLU A 362 5.23 1.15 20.55
CA GLU A 362 6.31 1.52 19.61
C GLU A 362 7.44 0.47 19.55
N LYS A 363 7.82 -0.12 20.69
CA LYS A 363 8.85 -1.17 20.78
C LYS A 363 8.48 -2.49 20.09
N ASP A 364 7.20 -2.69 19.79
CA ASP A 364 6.68 -3.93 19.22
C ASP A 364 6.56 -3.84 17.69
N ILE A 365 6.61 -2.64 17.11
CA ILE A 365 6.62 -2.40 15.66
C ILE A 365 8.03 -1.98 15.25
N ILE A 366 8.76 -2.91 14.64
CA ILE A 366 10.18 -2.73 14.34
C ILE A 366 10.44 -2.68 12.84
N LEU A 367 11.46 -1.93 12.45
CA LEU A 367 12.00 -1.95 11.10
C LEU A 367 12.90 -3.19 10.92
N SER A 368 12.39 -4.22 10.24
CA SER A 368 12.96 -5.56 10.24
C SER A 368 13.76 -5.89 8.98
N HIS A 369 14.78 -6.75 9.13
CA HIS A 369 15.49 -7.39 8.00
C HIS A 369 14.81 -8.67 7.51
N SER A 370 13.59 -9.00 7.98
CA SER A 370 12.98 -10.31 7.69
C SER A 370 12.57 -10.52 6.22
N SER A 371 12.59 -9.47 5.37
CA SER A 371 12.14 -9.59 3.98
C SER A 371 13.12 -10.42 3.15
N PRO A 372 12.61 -11.35 2.32
CA PRO A 372 13.44 -12.09 1.38
C PRO A 372 14.04 -11.24 0.24
N LEU A 373 13.43 -10.08 -0.06
CA LEU A 373 13.81 -9.20 -1.17
C LEU A 373 15.00 -8.26 -0.85
N GLY A 374 15.59 -8.38 0.33
CA GLY A 374 16.72 -7.55 0.75
C GLY A 374 16.35 -6.13 1.21
N VAL A 375 15.10 -5.72 1.02
CA VAL A 375 14.54 -4.45 1.52
C VAL A 375 14.02 -4.62 2.95
N ARG A 376 14.16 -3.61 3.80
CA ARG A 376 13.55 -3.63 5.13
C ARG A 376 12.03 -3.42 5.06
N PHE A 377 11.33 -3.83 6.10
CA PHE A 377 9.89 -3.61 6.20
C PHE A 377 9.47 -3.54 7.66
N ASN A 378 8.42 -2.79 7.95
CA ASN A 378 7.87 -2.71 9.29
C ASN A 378 7.21 -4.04 9.67
N TYR A 379 7.46 -4.52 10.89
CA TYR A 379 7.12 -5.86 11.34
C TYR A 379 6.58 -5.84 12.77
N LEU A 380 5.48 -6.56 13.01
CA LEU A 380 4.98 -6.77 14.37
C LEU A 380 5.76 -7.89 15.06
N LYS A 381 6.54 -7.52 16.07
CA LYS A 381 7.24 -8.47 16.95
C LYS A 381 6.25 -9.38 17.68
N GLY A 382 6.59 -10.66 17.81
CA GLY A 382 5.72 -11.65 18.46
C GLY A 382 4.57 -12.17 17.59
N ALA A 383 4.52 -11.80 16.31
CA ALA A 383 3.67 -12.45 15.33
C ALA A 383 4.01 -13.96 15.25
N SER A 384 3.03 -14.80 14.89
CA SER A 384 3.23 -16.26 14.88
C SER A 384 4.24 -16.73 13.83
N GLY A 385 4.53 -15.91 12.81
CA GLY A 385 5.65 -16.11 11.88
C GLY A 385 7.01 -16.18 12.58
N GLU A 386 7.28 -15.30 13.55
CA GLU A 386 8.51 -15.31 14.33
C GLU A 386 8.66 -16.64 15.09
N GLU A 387 7.57 -17.11 15.70
CA GLU A 387 7.57 -18.39 16.41
C GLU A 387 7.82 -19.58 15.46
N PHE A 388 7.26 -19.53 14.25
CA PHE A 388 7.51 -20.53 13.20
C PHE A 388 9.00 -20.58 12.82
N ARG A 389 9.64 -19.41 12.59
CA ARG A 389 11.08 -19.34 12.30
C ARG A 389 11.91 -19.93 13.45
N ARG A 390 11.59 -19.56 14.70
CA ARG A 390 12.28 -20.05 15.89
C ARG A 390 12.17 -21.57 16.04
N LYS A 391 10.98 -22.14 15.86
CA LYS A 391 10.75 -23.61 15.91
C LYS A 391 11.56 -24.35 14.85
N ASN A 392 11.67 -23.77 13.66
CA ASN A 392 12.45 -24.33 12.56
C ASN A 392 13.96 -24.31 12.84
N LEU A 393 14.46 -23.20 13.40
CA LEU A 393 15.86 -23.08 13.84
C LEU A 393 16.21 -24.14 14.89
N LEU A 394 15.37 -24.30 15.93
CA LEU A 394 15.56 -25.32 16.99
C LEU A 394 15.58 -26.76 16.47
N ARG A 395 14.99 -27.02 15.31
CA ARG A 395 14.98 -28.34 14.66
C ARG A 395 16.14 -28.52 13.67
N ASN A 396 17.12 -27.62 13.65
CA ASN A 396 18.21 -27.57 12.67
C ASN A 396 17.70 -27.52 11.21
N LYS A 397 16.55 -26.87 10.99
CA LYS A 397 15.94 -26.65 9.68
C LYS A 397 15.63 -25.15 9.51
N PRO A 398 16.62 -24.26 9.54
CA PRO A 398 16.39 -22.81 9.40
C PRO A 398 15.75 -22.49 8.05
N GLY A 399 14.82 -21.54 8.00
CA GLY A 399 14.08 -21.14 6.79
C GLY A 399 12.74 -21.89 6.58
N SER A 400 12.20 -21.78 5.37
CA SER A 400 10.94 -22.39 4.91
C SER A 400 11.16 -23.36 3.74
N SER A 401 10.24 -24.30 3.51
CA SER A 401 10.24 -25.14 2.31
C SER A 401 9.96 -24.36 1.01
N CYS A 402 9.50 -23.11 1.12
CA CYS A 402 9.18 -22.21 0.00
C CYS A 402 8.22 -22.82 -1.04
N PRO A 403 6.98 -23.18 -0.64
CA PRO A 403 6.04 -23.84 -1.55
C PRO A 403 5.52 -22.92 -2.65
N GLU A 404 5.32 -21.63 -2.37
CA GLU A 404 4.74 -20.68 -3.33
C GLU A 404 5.75 -20.07 -4.30
N LYS A 405 7.04 -20.01 -3.91
CA LYS A 405 8.16 -19.56 -4.78
C LYS A 405 8.08 -18.13 -5.35
N LEU A 406 7.06 -17.33 -5.03
CA LEU A 406 6.94 -15.97 -5.58
C LEU A 406 8.16 -15.06 -5.33
N LEU A 407 8.86 -15.24 -4.20
CA LEU A 407 9.99 -14.39 -3.79
C LEU A 407 11.36 -15.04 -4.07
N GLU A 408 11.45 -15.94 -5.06
CA GLU A 408 12.73 -16.51 -5.53
C GLU A 408 13.44 -15.52 -6.46
N SER A 409 14.42 -14.78 -5.94
CA SER A 409 15.16 -13.78 -6.74
C SER A 409 16.69 -13.84 -6.62
N ASN A 410 17.23 -14.70 -5.76
CA ASN A 410 18.65 -14.69 -5.43
C ASN A 410 19.40 -15.89 -6.04
N THR A 411 20.49 -15.62 -6.77
CA THR A 411 21.34 -16.61 -7.46
C THR A 411 22.72 -16.79 -6.84
N GLU A 412 22.94 -16.33 -5.61
CA GLU A 412 24.26 -16.33 -4.95
C GLU A 412 24.90 -17.74 -4.88
N PHE A 413 24.08 -18.78 -4.74
CA PHE A 413 24.56 -20.16 -4.58
C PHE A 413 24.08 -21.13 -5.64
N THR A 414 23.19 -20.69 -6.55
CA THR A 414 22.55 -21.57 -7.54
C THR A 414 22.24 -20.82 -8.82
N GLU A 415 22.35 -21.51 -9.95
CA GLU A 415 22.00 -20.94 -11.27
C GLU A 415 20.55 -20.48 -11.33
N LYS A 416 19.63 -21.32 -10.81
CA LYS A 416 18.23 -20.93 -10.64
C LYS A 416 18.07 -20.08 -9.38
N PRO A 417 17.29 -18.99 -9.42
CA PRO A 417 17.06 -18.18 -8.23
C PRO A 417 16.38 -19.01 -7.13
N ILE A 418 16.76 -18.76 -5.88
CA ILE A 418 16.14 -19.33 -4.69
C ILE A 418 15.81 -18.23 -3.70
N CYS A 419 14.77 -18.45 -2.90
CA CYS A 419 14.33 -17.47 -1.91
C CYS A 419 15.31 -17.43 -0.72
N THR A 420 15.70 -16.24 -0.26
CA THR A 420 16.63 -16.10 0.88
C THR A 420 16.03 -16.57 2.21
N ALA A 421 14.70 -16.68 2.30
CA ALA A 421 14.01 -17.31 3.43
C ALA A 421 13.86 -18.84 3.30
N SER A 422 14.36 -19.45 2.22
CA SER A 422 14.25 -20.90 2.01
C SER A 422 15.27 -21.70 2.85
N HIS A 423 14.93 -22.93 3.21
CA HIS A 423 15.85 -23.87 3.84
C HIS A 423 17.14 -24.05 3.02
N LYS A 424 17.01 -24.07 1.69
CA LYS A 424 18.13 -24.27 0.78
C LYS A 424 19.13 -23.11 0.88
N TYR A 425 18.64 -21.87 0.76
CA TYR A 425 19.49 -20.68 0.85
C TYR A 425 20.13 -20.56 2.24
N GLN A 426 19.32 -20.64 3.31
CA GLN A 426 19.83 -20.44 4.67
C GLN A 426 20.90 -21.48 5.04
N LYS A 427 20.76 -22.74 4.61
CA LYS A 427 21.79 -23.76 4.84
C LYS A 427 23.10 -23.46 4.11
N LEU A 428 23.02 -22.98 2.87
CA LEU A 428 24.21 -22.64 2.06
C LEU A 428 24.91 -21.40 2.62
N LYS A 429 24.14 -20.35 2.94
CA LYS A 429 24.67 -19.11 3.52
C LYS A 429 25.28 -19.34 4.89
N LEU A 430 24.66 -20.14 5.75
CA LEU A 430 25.22 -20.49 7.06
C LEU A 430 26.57 -21.22 6.94
N LYS A 431 26.71 -22.14 5.97
CA LYS A 431 28.01 -22.78 5.71
C LYS A 431 29.05 -21.76 5.27
N GLN A 432 28.71 -20.84 4.36
CA GLN A 432 29.63 -19.78 3.94
C GLN A 432 30.08 -18.93 5.14
N ILE A 433 29.14 -18.52 6.02
CA ILE A 433 29.45 -17.76 7.23
C ILE A 433 30.41 -18.53 8.14
N GLN A 434 30.15 -19.82 8.37
CA GLN A 434 31.00 -20.67 9.22
C GLN A 434 32.45 -20.80 8.71
N HIS A 435 32.63 -20.88 7.39
CA HIS A 435 33.95 -21.01 6.73
C HIS A 435 34.61 -19.67 6.39
N SER A 436 34.00 -18.53 6.73
CA SER A 436 34.61 -17.22 6.53
C SER A 436 35.73 -16.95 7.55
N ASP A 437 36.59 -15.98 7.27
CA ASP A 437 37.65 -15.51 8.17
C ASP A 437 37.14 -14.51 9.24
N LEU A 438 35.82 -14.29 9.30
CA LEU A 438 35.19 -13.42 10.30
C LEU A 438 35.43 -13.92 11.73
N SER A 439 35.46 -12.99 12.67
CA SER A 439 35.47 -13.33 14.10
C SER A 439 34.21 -14.10 14.50
N ASN A 440 34.26 -14.84 15.61
CA ASN A 440 33.09 -15.58 16.11
C ASN A 440 31.90 -14.66 16.40
N GLU A 441 32.16 -13.42 16.82
CA GLU A 441 31.12 -12.42 17.09
C GLU A 441 30.44 -11.96 15.78
N GLU A 442 31.24 -11.64 14.75
CA GLU A 442 30.71 -11.25 13.43
C GLU A 442 29.95 -12.40 12.76
N LYS A 443 30.45 -13.64 12.89
CA LYS A 443 29.74 -14.83 12.41
C LYS A 443 28.37 -14.99 13.08
N ALA A 444 28.29 -14.73 14.38
CA ALA A 444 27.02 -14.76 15.11
C ALA A 444 26.04 -13.68 14.62
N LYS A 445 26.53 -12.44 14.44
CA LYS A 445 25.73 -11.32 13.91
C LYS A 445 25.19 -11.61 12.50
N GLU A 446 26.02 -12.13 11.60
CA GLU A 446 25.60 -12.49 10.24
C GLU A 446 24.62 -13.68 10.22
N ALA A 447 24.82 -14.67 11.10
CA ALA A 447 23.88 -15.77 11.25
C ALA A 447 22.51 -15.29 11.78
N GLU A 448 22.50 -14.34 12.72
CA GLU A 448 21.26 -13.75 13.24
C GLU A 448 20.48 -13.03 12.13
N LYS A 449 21.15 -12.17 11.35
CA LYS A 449 20.54 -11.49 10.19
C LYS A 449 19.97 -12.49 9.18
N LEU A 450 20.68 -13.60 8.94
CA LEU A 450 20.23 -14.68 8.07
C LEU A 450 18.95 -15.34 8.58
N PHE A 451 18.88 -15.67 9.88
CA PHE A 451 17.75 -16.36 10.48
C PHE A 451 16.51 -15.48 10.68
N GLN A 452 16.64 -14.16 10.59
CA GLN A 452 15.49 -13.26 10.55
C GLN A 452 14.63 -13.45 9.29
N LYS A 453 15.18 -13.94 8.17
CA LYS A 453 14.44 -14.07 6.90
C LYS A 453 13.21 -14.96 7.03
N GLU A 454 12.05 -14.43 6.63
CA GLU A 454 10.73 -15.06 6.77
C GLU A 454 10.06 -15.38 5.43
N CYS A 455 9.25 -16.45 5.40
CA CYS A 455 8.40 -16.77 4.27
C CYS A 455 7.14 -15.88 4.25
N LEU A 456 7.25 -14.73 3.57
CA LEU A 456 6.17 -13.76 3.46
C LEU A 456 5.00 -14.26 2.59
N CYS A 457 5.24 -15.06 1.54
CA CYS A 457 4.18 -15.57 0.66
C CYS A 457 3.09 -16.33 1.42
N THR A 458 3.48 -17.08 2.46
CA THR A 458 2.53 -17.84 3.29
C THR A 458 2.05 -17.02 4.47
N GLY A 459 2.97 -16.34 5.17
CA GLY A 459 2.64 -15.57 6.37
C GLY A 459 1.64 -14.44 6.14
N LEU A 460 1.77 -13.72 5.01
CA LEU A 460 0.86 -12.62 4.64
C LEU A 460 -0.48 -13.10 4.06
N CYS A 461 -0.65 -14.41 3.82
CA CYS A 461 -1.86 -14.98 3.22
C CYS A 461 -2.75 -15.71 4.22
N ASN A 462 -2.16 -16.28 5.27
CA ASN A 462 -2.87 -17.15 6.20
C ASN A 462 -3.95 -16.45 7.03
N SER A 463 -3.91 -15.13 7.15
CA SER A 463 -4.92 -14.38 7.89
C SER A 463 -6.32 -14.55 7.28
N ALA A 464 -6.46 -14.36 5.95
CA ALA A 464 -7.72 -14.62 5.26
C ALA A 464 -8.09 -16.12 5.28
N ALA A 465 -7.09 -17.00 5.17
CA ALA A 465 -7.32 -18.45 5.23
C ALA A 465 -7.94 -18.88 6.57
N LYS A 466 -7.49 -18.29 7.69
CA LYS A 466 -8.08 -18.49 9.02
C LYS A 466 -9.51 -17.95 9.08
N ASN A 467 -9.75 -16.71 8.64
CA ASN A 467 -11.07 -16.08 8.72
C ASN A 467 -12.13 -16.81 7.88
N TYR A 468 -11.74 -17.34 6.73
CA TYR A 468 -12.64 -18.08 5.82
C TYR A 468 -12.52 -19.59 5.91
N ASN A 469 -11.86 -20.11 6.95
CA ASN A 469 -11.78 -21.53 7.28
C ASN A 469 -11.29 -22.43 6.12
N PHE A 470 -10.29 -21.97 5.36
CA PHE A 470 -9.60 -22.78 4.35
C PHE A 470 -8.12 -22.96 4.67
N SER A 471 -7.52 -24.02 4.12
CA SER A 471 -6.06 -24.22 4.20
C SER A 471 -5.40 -23.63 2.96
N PHE A 472 -4.57 -22.60 3.13
CA PHE A 472 -3.74 -22.05 2.06
C PHE A 472 -2.58 -23.00 1.73
N VAL A 473 -1.58 -23.07 2.63
CA VAL A 473 -0.46 -24.02 2.52
C VAL A 473 -0.55 -25.05 3.65
N LYS A 474 -0.61 -26.33 3.30
CA LYS A 474 -0.70 -27.43 4.27
C LYS A 474 0.44 -27.34 5.31
N LYS A 475 0.08 -27.42 6.60
CA LYS A 475 1.01 -27.41 7.75
C LYS A 475 1.80 -26.12 7.96
N MET A 476 1.46 -25.02 7.29
CA MET A 476 2.08 -23.71 7.47
C MET A 476 0.99 -22.68 7.79
N TYR A 477 0.61 -22.57 9.07
CA TYR A 477 -0.52 -21.74 9.53
C TYR A 477 -0.11 -20.44 10.24
N PHE A 478 1.18 -20.11 10.22
CA PHE A 478 1.70 -18.89 10.86
C PHE A 478 1.26 -17.64 10.09
N VAL A 479 1.12 -16.53 10.79
CA VAL A 479 0.71 -15.25 10.25
C VAL A 479 1.82 -14.22 10.45
N THR A 480 2.02 -13.40 9.43
CA THR A 480 2.95 -12.29 9.38
C THR A 480 2.17 -11.03 9.11
N VAL A 481 2.39 -9.96 9.86
CA VAL A 481 1.75 -8.66 9.62
C VAL A 481 2.80 -7.55 9.65
N CYS A 482 2.62 -6.56 8.80
CA CYS A 482 3.56 -5.47 8.58
C CYS A 482 2.90 -4.09 8.78
N PRO A 483 2.43 -3.78 9.99
CA PRO A 483 1.79 -2.50 10.27
C PRO A 483 2.81 -1.35 10.18
N GLY A 484 2.34 -0.15 9.88
CA GLY A 484 3.14 1.06 9.95
C GLY A 484 3.38 1.49 11.40
N PRO A 485 4.44 2.27 11.67
CA PRO A 485 4.86 2.63 13.04
C PRO A 485 3.78 3.36 13.85
N ASN A 486 2.93 4.14 13.18
CA ASN A 486 1.83 4.87 13.82
C ASN A 486 0.71 3.97 14.38
N LEU A 487 0.67 2.67 14.06
CA LEU A 487 -0.33 1.79 14.66
C LEU A 487 -0.17 1.67 16.18
N ALA A 488 1.03 1.90 16.72
CA ALA A 488 1.33 1.79 18.15
C ALA A 488 0.48 2.69 19.08
N TYR A 489 -0.23 3.66 18.50
CA TYR A 489 -1.08 4.62 19.21
C TYR A 489 -2.58 4.32 19.06
N PHE A 490 -2.94 3.28 18.31
CA PHE A 490 -4.30 2.77 18.19
C PHE A 490 -4.39 1.46 18.99
N ASP A 491 -5.30 1.40 19.95
CA ASP A 491 -5.29 0.34 20.98
C ASP A 491 -6.60 -0.44 21.14
N ASP A 492 -7.58 -0.20 20.27
CA ASP A 492 -8.86 -0.92 20.25
C ASP A 492 -9.16 -1.58 18.89
N GLU A 493 -10.23 -2.38 18.87
CA GLU A 493 -10.93 -2.79 17.64
C GLU A 493 -11.95 -1.70 17.30
N TYR A 494 -11.91 -1.22 16.05
CA TYR A 494 -12.76 -0.11 15.61
C TYR A 494 -13.75 -0.57 14.55
N SER A 495 -14.97 -0.02 14.62
CA SER A 495 -15.91 -0.12 13.50
C SER A 495 -15.47 0.74 12.31
N LEU A 496 -16.04 0.47 11.12
CA LEU A 496 -15.78 1.29 9.93
C LEU A 496 -16.20 2.75 10.14
N GLN A 497 -17.31 2.97 10.84
CA GLN A 497 -17.83 4.31 11.12
C GLN A 497 -16.92 5.06 12.09
N GLU A 498 -16.40 4.42 13.14
CA GLU A 498 -15.49 5.07 14.09
C GLU A 498 -14.19 5.54 13.44
N LEU A 499 -13.56 4.72 12.59
CA LEU A 499 -12.38 5.15 11.85
C LEU A 499 -12.71 6.25 10.84
N THR A 500 -13.88 6.19 10.20
CA THR A 500 -14.31 7.24 9.26
C THR A 500 -14.58 8.57 10.00
N ASP A 501 -15.19 8.50 11.17
CA ASP A 501 -15.44 9.65 12.03
C ASP A 501 -14.14 10.24 12.57
N HIS A 502 -13.13 9.41 12.83
CA HIS A 502 -11.79 9.86 13.18
C HIS A 502 -11.10 10.59 12.03
N ILE A 503 -11.14 10.02 10.82
CA ILE A 503 -10.56 10.64 9.62
C ILE A 503 -11.22 12.00 9.34
N TYR A 504 -12.52 12.14 9.57
CA TYR A 504 -13.26 13.38 9.35
C TYR A 504 -13.42 14.28 10.59
N GLY A 505 -12.74 13.97 11.70
CA GLY A 505 -12.70 14.84 12.88
C GLY A 505 -14.00 14.90 13.69
N ARG A 506 -14.93 13.96 13.49
CA ARG A 506 -16.18 13.85 14.25
C ARG A 506 -15.96 13.21 15.63
N LYS A 507 -15.06 12.22 15.71
CA LYS A 507 -14.70 11.52 16.95
C LYS A 507 -13.26 11.04 16.85
N SER A 508 -12.40 11.38 17.81
CA SER A 508 -11.06 10.80 17.85
C SER A 508 -11.08 9.38 18.42
N VAL A 509 -10.29 8.48 17.83
CA VAL A 509 -10.05 7.13 18.36
C VAL A 509 -8.69 6.97 19.05
N LEU A 510 -7.92 8.06 19.13
CA LEU A 510 -6.60 8.05 19.77
C LEU A 510 -6.71 8.48 21.23
N ASP A 511 -6.06 7.72 22.10
CA ASP A 511 -5.91 8.05 23.51
C ASP A 511 -4.48 8.51 23.82
N GLY A 512 -4.35 9.74 24.34
CA GLY A 512 -3.08 10.28 24.81
C GLY A 512 -2.22 10.93 23.72
N TYR A 513 -0.93 11.06 24.02
CA TYR A 513 0.02 11.75 23.14
C TYR A 513 0.52 10.83 22.03
N ARG A 514 0.41 11.34 20.80
CA ARG A 514 1.03 10.78 19.59
C ARG A 514 1.86 11.88 18.92
N PRO A 515 3.13 11.64 18.54
CA PRO A 515 3.89 12.58 17.75
C PRO A 515 3.22 12.82 16.39
N HIS A 516 3.24 14.06 15.91
CA HIS A 516 2.79 14.40 14.56
C HIS A 516 3.52 13.53 13.51
N MET A 517 2.87 13.20 12.39
CA MET A 517 3.33 12.24 11.39
C MET A 517 4.72 12.60 10.83
N PHE A 518 4.98 13.90 10.63
CA PHE A 518 6.28 14.43 10.21
C PHE A 518 7.36 14.26 11.30
N ILE A 519 7.01 14.44 12.57
CA ILE A 519 7.92 14.20 13.69
C ILE A 519 8.20 12.71 13.82
N LYS A 520 7.17 11.86 13.73
CA LYS A 520 7.34 10.41 13.79
C LYS A 520 8.19 9.89 12.64
N GLU A 521 8.00 10.42 11.43
CA GLU A 521 8.88 10.13 10.29
C GLU A 521 10.33 10.56 10.59
N LEU A 522 10.54 11.79 11.09
CA LEU A 522 11.86 12.29 11.43
C LEU A 522 12.57 11.43 12.49
N GLN A 523 11.86 10.99 13.53
CA GLN A 523 12.38 10.06 14.54
C GLN A 523 12.85 8.73 13.90
N LEU A 524 12.09 8.18 12.96
CA LEU A 524 12.48 6.96 12.24
C LEU A 524 13.72 7.19 11.36
N TYR A 525 13.84 8.36 10.74
CA TYR A 525 15.04 8.74 9.99
C TYR A 525 16.25 8.95 10.91
N ILE A 526 16.07 9.46 12.12
CA ILE A 526 17.13 9.59 13.14
C ILE A 526 17.62 8.21 13.57
N ASP A 527 16.71 7.26 13.81
CA ASP A 527 17.10 5.88 14.14
C ASP A 527 17.87 5.24 12.99
N TYR A 528 17.44 5.47 11.74
CA TYR A 528 18.21 5.04 10.57
C TYR A 528 19.58 5.74 10.48
N LEU A 529 19.68 7.04 10.81
CA LEU A 529 20.93 7.80 10.80
C LEU A 529 21.92 7.24 11.83
N LYS A 530 21.47 6.84 13.02
CA LYS A 530 22.31 6.18 14.04
C LYS A 530 22.88 4.87 13.49
N GLU A 531 22.05 4.05 12.86
CA GLU A 531 22.55 2.83 12.23
C GLU A 531 23.51 3.11 11.06
N LEU A 532 23.28 4.20 10.32
CA LEU A 532 24.18 4.62 9.25
C LEU A 532 25.52 5.08 9.83
N LEU A 533 25.54 5.80 10.96
CA LEU A 533 26.77 6.17 11.68
C LEU A 533 27.59 4.92 12.03
N ASP A 534 26.94 3.93 12.67
CA ASP A 534 27.58 2.68 13.13
C ASP A 534 28.19 1.84 11.99
N THR A 535 27.66 2.00 10.77
CA THR A 535 28.02 1.17 9.61
C THR A 535 28.85 1.91 8.56
N THR A 536 29.01 3.23 8.69
CA THR A 536 29.77 4.05 7.74
C THR A 536 31.26 3.94 8.03
N ASP A 537 32.03 3.51 7.02
CA ASP A 537 33.48 3.69 7.04
C ASP A 537 33.82 5.13 6.64
N PHE A 538 34.12 5.99 7.62
CA PHE A 538 34.46 7.39 7.37
C PHE A 538 35.80 7.59 6.63
N SER A 539 36.66 6.56 6.58
CA SER A 539 37.84 6.58 5.71
C SER A 539 37.47 6.43 4.22
N ASN A 540 36.31 5.83 3.94
CA ASN A 540 35.75 5.70 2.60
C ASN A 540 34.97 6.97 2.21
N LYS A 541 35.58 7.78 1.34
CA LYS A 541 35.00 9.05 0.84
C LYS A 541 33.57 8.92 0.29
N ARG A 542 33.20 7.78 -0.30
CA ARG A 542 31.85 7.59 -0.87
C ARG A 542 30.82 7.40 0.23
N GLU A 543 31.15 6.63 1.25
CA GLU A 543 30.26 6.34 2.39
C GLU A 543 30.12 7.57 3.28
N ALA A 544 31.24 8.23 3.61
CA ALA A 544 31.23 9.51 4.31
C ALA A 544 30.35 10.55 3.59
N LYS A 545 30.51 10.70 2.26
CA LYS A 545 29.67 11.62 1.47
C LYS A 545 28.18 11.26 1.52
N LYS A 546 27.84 9.97 1.54
CA LYS A 546 26.45 9.52 1.67
C LYS A 546 25.88 9.93 3.04
N PHE A 547 26.62 9.69 4.12
CA PHE A 547 26.24 10.10 5.48
C PHE A 547 26.05 11.62 5.58
N THR A 548 27.00 12.40 5.07
CA THR A 548 26.92 13.87 5.07
C THR A 548 25.69 14.36 4.30
N ARG A 549 25.47 13.84 3.08
CA ARG A 549 24.30 14.25 2.27
C ARG A 549 22.98 13.90 2.95
N PHE A 550 22.91 12.72 3.58
CA PHE A 550 21.72 12.29 4.30
C PHE A 550 21.42 13.24 5.48
N SER A 551 22.44 13.58 6.26
CA SER A 551 22.32 14.51 7.39
C SER A 551 21.88 15.91 6.94
N GLN A 552 22.49 16.43 5.86
CA GLN A 552 22.12 17.72 5.26
C GLN A 552 20.66 17.75 4.81
N ASN A 553 20.18 16.69 4.13
CA ASN A 553 18.79 16.61 3.70
C ASN A 553 17.81 16.62 4.89
N LEU A 554 18.17 16.01 6.03
CA LEU A 554 17.36 16.07 7.25
C LEU A 554 17.34 17.48 7.86
N GLU A 555 18.48 18.18 7.89
CA GLU A 555 18.56 19.57 8.36
C GLU A 555 17.73 20.53 7.50
N GLU A 556 17.75 20.34 6.17
CA GLU A 556 16.87 21.06 5.23
C GLU A 556 15.40 20.80 5.54
N GLY A 557 15.04 19.53 5.81
CA GLY A 557 13.69 19.14 6.21
C GLY A 557 13.25 19.75 7.54
N ILE A 558 14.12 19.80 8.55
CA ILE A 558 13.85 20.46 9.83
C ILE A 558 13.64 21.95 9.63
N THR A 559 14.48 22.60 8.82
CA THR A 559 14.35 24.02 8.49
C THR A 559 12.99 24.29 7.85
N TYR A 560 12.57 23.43 6.92
CA TYR A 560 11.24 23.52 6.33
C TYR A 560 10.13 23.36 7.38
N TYR A 561 10.21 22.41 8.30
CA TYR A 561 9.23 22.23 9.37
C TYR A 561 9.17 23.40 10.36
N LYS A 562 10.31 24.02 10.69
CA LYS A 562 10.34 25.27 11.47
C LYS A 562 9.60 26.38 10.75
N ASN A 563 9.76 26.49 9.43
CA ASN A 563 9.05 27.50 8.63
C ASN A 563 7.54 27.25 8.60
N LEU A 564 7.08 25.99 8.52
CA LEU A 564 5.65 25.66 8.63
C LEU A 564 5.06 26.09 9.97
N PHE A 565 5.79 25.86 11.07
CA PHE A 565 5.36 26.27 12.41
C PHE A 565 5.36 27.81 12.55
N CYS A 566 6.45 28.48 12.19
CA CYS A 566 6.55 29.95 12.23
C CYS A 566 5.49 30.63 11.35
N GLY A 567 5.18 30.02 10.20
CA GLY A 567 4.10 30.45 9.31
C GLY A 567 2.69 30.13 9.79
N ARG A 568 2.53 29.51 10.97
CA ARG A 568 1.25 29.07 11.55
C ARG A 568 0.45 28.09 10.68
N VAL A 569 1.13 27.37 9.80
CA VAL A 569 0.56 26.25 9.02
C VAL A 569 0.34 25.06 9.95
N ILE A 570 1.36 24.72 10.73
CA ILE A 570 1.28 23.80 11.87
C ILE A 570 1.18 24.65 13.13
N LYS A 571 0.23 24.34 14.02
CA LYS A 571 -0.12 25.22 15.15
C LYS A 571 0.13 24.59 16.51
N GLU A 572 0.38 23.29 16.56
CA GLU A 572 0.62 22.56 17.79
C GLU A 572 1.98 22.95 18.40
N GLU A 573 2.00 23.58 19.57
CA GLU A 573 3.24 23.96 20.26
C GLU A 573 4.13 22.74 20.60
N GLN A 574 3.50 21.58 20.82
CA GLN A 574 4.21 20.32 21.04
C GLN A 574 5.04 19.91 19.80
N PHE A 575 4.56 20.22 18.58
CA PHE A 575 5.30 19.94 17.34
C PHE A 575 6.67 20.62 17.34
N LEU A 576 6.75 21.90 17.71
CA LEU A 576 8.02 22.62 17.77
C LEU A 576 8.94 22.02 18.84
N THR A 577 8.38 21.66 20.00
CA THR A 577 9.14 21.03 21.07
C THR A 577 9.78 19.72 20.61
N ASP A 578 9.01 18.84 19.97
CA ASP A 578 9.51 17.57 19.46
C ASP A 578 10.51 17.76 18.31
N LEU A 579 10.28 18.77 17.45
CA LEU A 579 11.18 19.10 16.35
C LEU A 579 12.56 19.54 16.86
N LEU A 580 12.61 20.36 17.91
CA LEU A 580 13.87 20.79 18.54
C LEU A 580 14.60 19.63 19.21
N VAL A 581 13.88 18.67 19.79
CA VAL A 581 14.49 17.43 20.32
C VAL A 581 15.11 16.61 19.19
N CYS A 582 14.39 16.42 18.08
CA CYS A 582 14.91 15.72 16.90
C CYS A 582 16.15 16.43 16.32
N GLU A 583 16.13 17.76 16.21
CA GLU A 583 17.27 18.55 15.75
C GLU A 583 18.49 18.37 16.65
N SER A 584 18.31 18.43 17.97
CA SER A 584 19.40 18.20 18.92
C SER A 584 20.02 16.81 18.78
N GLN A 585 19.21 15.78 18.52
CA GLN A 585 19.72 14.41 18.31
C GLN A 585 20.52 14.29 17.02
N ILE A 586 20.09 14.95 15.94
CA ILE A 586 20.85 14.95 14.67
C ILE A 586 22.19 15.66 14.87
N LEU A 587 22.21 16.81 15.55
CA LEU A 587 23.45 17.54 15.86
C LEU A 587 24.42 16.70 16.70
N GLU A 588 23.91 15.92 17.65
CA GLU A 588 24.75 14.99 18.43
C GLU A 588 25.36 13.90 17.54
N ILE A 589 24.55 13.29 16.65
CA ILE A 589 25.01 12.23 15.74
C ILE A 589 26.02 12.76 14.72
N THR A 590 25.78 13.95 14.14
CA THR A 590 26.71 14.57 13.20
C THR A 590 28.01 14.96 13.88
N HIS A 591 27.96 15.46 15.12
CA HIS A 591 29.17 15.75 15.88
C HIS A 591 29.99 14.48 16.18
N GLN A 592 29.33 13.36 16.53
CA GLN A 592 30.02 12.07 16.69
C GLN A 592 30.71 11.62 15.40
N ALA A 593 30.08 11.83 14.24
CA ALA A 593 30.65 11.52 12.94
C ALA A 593 31.86 12.40 12.57
N GLU A 594 31.90 13.66 13.02
CA GLU A 594 33.04 14.55 12.78
C GLU A 594 34.27 14.19 13.63
N VAL A 595 34.05 13.54 14.77
CA VAL A 595 35.11 13.10 15.69
C VAL A 595 35.67 11.72 15.32
N ALA A 596 34.87 10.89 14.63
CA ALA A 596 35.24 9.57 14.11
C ALA A 596 36.11 9.69 12.85
#